data_AF-A0A842NQR5-F1
#
_entry.id   AF-A0A842NQR5-F1
#
_cell.length_a   1.000
_cell.length_b   1.000
_cell.length_c   1.000
_cell.angle_alpha   90.00
_cell.angle_beta   90.00
_cell.angle_gamma   90.00
#
_symmetry.space_group_name_H-M   'P 1'
#
loop_
_entity.id
_entity.type
_entity.pdbx_description
1 polymer ?
#
loop_
_entity_poly.entity_id
_entity_poly.type
_entity_poly.pdbx_seq_one_letter_code
_entity_poly.pdbx_strand_id
1 'polypeptide(L)'
;MASEFKCSVHGLTRENTCNWCGQPICKQCIEASDMRKYCTRCYTKLSKGSFAKYLDKQWGEKPKERLFNIDPMLTDEEIEKKKQMLEIKEKAKKIMGEH
;
A
#
# COMPACT_ATOMS: atom_id res chain seq x y z
N MET A 1 -19.67 15.47 -19.05
CA MET A 1 -19.25 14.74 -17.84
C MET A 1 -17.74 14.76 -17.80
N ALA A 2 -17.14 15.55 -16.91
CA ALA A 2 -15.69 15.60 -16.78
C ALA A 2 -15.23 14.29 -16.14
N SER A 3 -14.58 13.42 -16.90
CA SER A 3 -13.96 12.22 -16.38
C SER A 3 -12.92 12.63 -15.34
N GLU A 4 -13.19 12.39 -14.06
CA GLU A 4 -12.25 12.68 -12.99
C GLU A 4 -11.00 11.82 -13.20
N PHE A 5 -9.93 12.43 -13.69
CA PHE A 5 -8.67 11.73 -13.94
C PHE A 5 -8.02 11.38 -12.60
N LYS A 6 -8.28 10.16 -12.11
CA LYS A 6 -7.66 9.60 -10.90
C LYS A 6 -6.20 9.26 -11.15
N CYS A 7 -5.33 9.50 -10.18
CA CYS A 7 -3.92 9.14 -10.19
C CYS A 7 -3.78 7.62 -10.24
N SER A 8 -3.00 7.09 -11.18
CA SER A 8 -2.78 5.65 -11.32
C SER A 8 -2.02 5.02 -10.14
N VAL A 9 -1.35 5.85 -9.32
CA VAL A 9 -0.56 5.39 -8.18
C VAL A 9 -1.34 5.51 -6.87
N HIS A 10 -2.17 6.54 -6.72
CA HIS A 10 -2.83 6.86 -5.45
C HIS A 10 -4.36 6.78 -5.47
N GLY A 11 -4.98 6.65 -6.65
CA GLY A 11 -6.41 6.79 -6.81
C GLY A 11 -6.98 8.20 -6.56
N LEU A 12 -6.15 9.16 -6.09
CA LEU A 12 -6.55 10.54 -5.84
C LEU A 12 -6.77 11.35 -7.11
N THR A 13 -7.61 12.38 -7.04
CA THR A 13 -7.83 13.34 -8.12
C THR A 13 -6.53 14.06 -8.50
N ARG A 14 -6.26 14.17 -9.81
CA ARG A 14 -5.09 14.88 -10.32
C ARG A 14 -5.41 16.37 -10.48
N GLU A 15 -4.98 17.17 -9.51
CA GLU A 15 -5.24 18.62 -9.48
C GLU A 15 -4.05 19.46 -9.97
N ASN A 16 -2.87 18.84 -10.15
CA ASN A 16 -1.63 19.52 -10.52
C ASN A 16 -1.05 18.92 -11.80
N THR A 17 -0.05 19.61 -12.38
CA THR A 17 0.70 19.13 -13.56
C THR A 17 2.19 18.97 -13.24
N CYS A 18 2.80 17.96 -13.87
CA CYS A 18 4.23 17.72 -13.77
C CYS A 18 5.02 18.78 -14.56
N ASN A 19 6.00 19.42 -13.93
CA ASN A 19 6.82 20.47 -14.54
C ASN A 19 7.71 19.98 -15.68
N TRP A 20 7.96 18.66 -15.78
CA TRP A 20 8.82 18.11 -16.83
C TRP A 20 8.02 17.59 -18.03
N CYS A 21 7.03 16.73 -17.80
CA CYS A 21 6.30 16.07 -18.88
C CYS A 21 4.87 16.58 -19.08
N GLY A 22 4.42 17.55 -18.29
CA GLY A 22 3.07 18.10 -18.35
C GLY A 22 1.96 17.15 -17.88
N GLN A 23 2.28 15.91 -17.51
CA GLN A 23 1.25 14.95 -17.09
C GLN A 23 0.54 15.40 -15.82
N PRO A 24 -0.78 15.18 -15.72
CA PRO A 24 -1.53 15.49 -14.52
C PRO A 24 -1.09 14.57 -13.35
N ILE A 25 -0.89 15.14 -12.17
CA ILE A 25 -0.41 14.51 -10.94
C ILE A 25 -1.30 14.91 -9.76
N CYS A 26 -1.43 14.02 -8.77
CA CYS A 26 -2.15 14.34 -7.52
C CYS A 26 -1.22 15.00 -6.50
N LYS A 27 -1.79 15.54 -5.42
CA LYS A 27 -1.06 16.17 -4.32
C LYS A 27 -0.03 15.24 -3.67
N GLN A 28 -0.38 13.98 -3.43
CA GLN A 28 0.55 13.00 -2.83
C GLN A 28 1.76 12.68 -3.74
N CYS A 29 1.62 12.79 -5.07
CA CYS A 29 2.79 12.67 -5.96
C CYS A 29 3.81 13.77 -5.69
N ILE A 30 3.35 14.98 -5.34
CA ILE A 30 4.20 16.14 -5.03
C ILE A 30 4.90 15.93 -3.69
N GLU A 31 4.15 15.47 -2.68
CA GLU A 31 4.68 15.15 -1.34
C GLU A 31 5.76 14.06 -1.41
N ALA A 32 5.52 12.99 -2.18
CA ALA A 32 6.50 11.93 -2.38
C ALA A 32 7.74 12.37 -3.19
N SER A 33 7.61 13.43 -4.00
CA SER A 33 8.69 14.01 -4.80
C SER A 33 9.42 15.16 -4.08
N ASP A 34 9.44 15.17 -2.74
CA ASP A 34 10.06 16.22 -1.91
C ASP A 34 9.51 17.62 -2.23
N MET A 35 8.18 17.72 -2.35
CA MET A 35 7.44 18.95 -2.72
C MET A 35 7.71 19.46 -4.14
N ARG A 36 8.46 18.72 -4.96
CA ARG A 36 8.66 19.06 -6.37
C ARG A 36 7.49 18.56 -7.19
N LYS A 37 7.00 19.39 -8.12
CA LYS A 37 5.91 19.04 -9.05
C LYS A 37 6.40 18.09 -10.15
N TYR A 38 6.82 16.88 -9.79
CA TYR A 38 7.21 15.84 -10.73
C TYR A 38 6.29 14.61 -10.60
N CYS A 39 5.98 13.99 -11.75
CA CYS A 39 5.33 12.69 -11.74
C CYS A 39 6.33 11.60 -11.36
N THR A 40 5.84 10.43 -10.95
CA THR A 40 6.66 9.28 -10.56
C THR A 40 7.71 8.92 -11.63
N ARG A 41 7.34 8.90 -12.92
CA ARG A 41 8.28 8.63 -14.03
C ARG A 41 9.38 9.68 -14.17
N CYS A 42 9.09 10.94 -13.90
CA CYS A 42 10.06 12.03 -14.01
C CYS A 42 10.96 12.09 -12.77
N TYR A 43 10.39 11.89 -11.59
CA TYR A 43 11.14 11.83 -10.34
C TYR A 43 12.12 10.65 -10.32
N THR A 44 11.68 9.48 -10.81
CA THR A 44 12.54 8.28 -10.95
C THR A 44 13.76 8.47 -11.84
N LYS A 45 13.68 9.35 -12.85
CA LYS A 45 14.82 9.69 -13.70
C LYS A 45 15.83 10.61 -13.02
N LEU A 46 15.39 11.46 -12.10
CA LEU A 46 16.25 12.41 -11.40
C LEU A 46 17.10 11.75 -10.32
N SER A 47 16.62 10.67 -9.72
CA SER A 47 17.28 10.01 -8.61
C SER A 47 17.49 8.53 -8.90
N LYS A 48 18.76 8.11 -9.00
CA LYS A 48 19.22 6.74 -9.31
C LYS A 48 18.70 5.64 -8.35
N GLY A 49 17.98 5.98 -7.28
CA GLY A 49 17.37 5.03 -6.34
C GLY A 49 15.95 5.41 -5.88
N SER A 50 15.24 6.25 -6.64
CA SER A 50 14.04 6.92 -6.13
C SER A 50 12.73 6.19 -6.31
N PHE A 51 12.59 5.14 -7.11
CA PHE A 51 11.29 4.47 -7.18
C PHE A 51 10.94 3.82 -5.84
N ALA A 52 11.90 3.15 -5.21
CA ALA A 52 11.75 2.62 -3.86
C ALA A 52 11.50 3.72 -2.82
N LYS A 53 12.27 4.83 -2.85
CA LYS A 53 12.07 5.96 -1.92
C LYS A 53 10.74 6.69 -2.13
N TYR A 54 10.29 6.77 -3.38
CA TYR A 54 8.99 7.29 -3.73
C TYR A 54 7.92 6.38 -3.16
N LEU A 55 7.97 5.07 -3.45
CA LEU A 55 7.03 4.08 -2.91
C LEU A 55 7.03 4.00 -1.37
N ASP A 56 8.17 4.12 -0.70
CA ASP A 56 8.25 4.09 0.77
C ASP A 56 7.49 5.26 1.41
N LYS A 57 7.39 6.40 0.72
CA LYS A 57 6.61 7.57 1.17
C LYS A 57 5.12 7.48 0.84
N GLN A 58 4.68 6.46 0.11
CA GLN A 58 3.36 6.44 -0.58
C GLN A 58 2.28 5.65 0.13
N TRP A 59 2.58 5.02 1.26
CA TRP A 59 1.58 4.23 1.96
C TRP A 59 1.35 4.89 3.32
N GLY A 60 0.15 5.43 3.52
CA GLY A 60 -0.39 5.64 4.87
C GLY A 60 -0.20 4.35 5.66
N GLU A 61 0.16 4.49 6.95
CA GLU A 61 0.60 3.43 7.86
C GLU A 61 0.75 2.07 7.20
N LYS A 62 1.98 1.74 6.79
CA LYS A 62 2.35 0.37 6.38
C LYS A 62 1.69 -0.58 7.38
N PRO A 63 0.72 -1.42 6.97
CA PRO A 63 0.03 -2.28 7.91
C PRO A 63 1.12 -3.08 8.63
N LYS A 64 1.24 -2.85 9.94
CA LYS A 64 2.30 -3.47 10.75
C LYS A 64 2.20 -4.99 10.69
N GLU A 65 1.03 -5.50 10.34
CA GLU A 65 0.79 -6.90 10.05
C GLU A 65 0.66 -7.15 8.55
N ARG A 66 1.53 -8.03 8.06
CA ARG A 66 1.33 -8.76 6.82
C ARG A 66 0.11 -9.69 6.99
N LEU A 67 -1.11 -9.14 6.91
CA LEU A 67 -2.34 -9.93 6.81
C LEU A 67 -2.44 -10.56 5.41
N PHE A 68 -1.53 -11.48 5.10
CA PHE A 68 -1.70 -12.43 4.01
C PHE A 68 -2.39 -13.66 4.60
N ASN A 69 -3.70 -13.80 4.37
CA ASN A 69 -4.53 -15.02 4.45
C ASN A 69 -5.97 -14.79 4.95
N ILE A 70 -6.58 -13.63 4.69
CA ILE A 70 -8.04 -13.55 4.74
C ILE A 70 -8.52 -13.86 3.34
N ASP A 71 -8.91 -15.12 3.10
CA ASP A 71 -9.71 -15.46 1.92
C ASP A 71 -11.04 -14.68 2.05
N PRO A 72 -11.35 -13.73 1.15
CA PRO A 72 -12.55 -12.90 1.26
C PRO A 72 -13.86 -13.69 1.16
N MET A 73 -13.80 -14.98 0.82
CA MET A 73 -14.95 -15.88 0.71
C MET A 73 -15.20 -16.72 1.96
N LEU A 74 -14.35 -16.63 3.00
CA LEU A 74 -14.62 -17.29 4.27
C LEU A 74 -15.79 -16.61 4.96
N THR A 75 -16.85 -17.38 5.25
CA THR A 75 -17.96 -16.89 6.05
C THR A 75 -17.53 -16.74 7.51
N ASP A 76 -18.24 -15.92 8.29
CA ASP A 76 -17.90 -15.66 9.70
C ASP A 76 -17.78 -16.96 10.53
N GLU A 77 -18.57 -17.98 10.22
CA GLU A 77 -18.52 -19.30 10.86
C GLU A 77 -17.22 -20.07 10.59
N GLU A 78 -16.67 -19.96 9.38
CA GLU A 78 -15.42 -20.63 9.00
C GLU A 78 -14.21 -19.94 9.64
N ILE A 79 -14.28 -18.62 9.83
CA ILE A 79 -13.29 -17.83 10.54
C ILE A 79 -13.23 -18.25 12.02
N GLU A 80 -14.39 -18.43 12.66
CA GLU A 80 -14.46 -18.82 14.07
C GLU A 80 -13.89 -20.24 14.30
N LYS A 81 -14.23 -21.21 13.43
CA LYS A 81 -13.68 -22.57 13.49
C LYS A 81 -12.16 -22.59 13.32
N LYS A 82 -11.61 -21.78 12.39
CA LYS A 82 -10.16 -21.67 12.20
C LYS A 82 -9.47 -21.02 13.41
N LYS A 83 -10.08 -20.03 14.05
CA LYS A 83 -9.56 -19.43 15.30
C LYS A 83 -9.51 -20.45 16.44
N GLN A 84 -10.57 -21.24 16.63
CA GLN A 84 -10.61 -22.30 17.64
C GLN A 84 -9.54 -23.37 17.39
N MET A 85 -9.33 -23.79 16.13
CA MET A 85 -8.27 -24.72 15.79
C MET A 85 -6.86 -24.16 16.03
N LEU A 86 -6.63 -22.87 15.79
CA LEU A 86 -5.35 -22.22 16.09
C LEU A 86 -5.09 -22.16 17.60
N GLU A 87 -6.10 -21.81 18.39
CA GLU A 87 -5.97 -21.75 19.85
C GLU A 87 -5.66 -23.14 20.45
N ILE A 88 -6.29 -24.20 19.94
CA ILE A 88 -6.00 -25.58 20.34
C ILE A 88 -4.57 -25.96 19.93
N LYS A 89 -4.12 -25.59 18.72
CA LYS A 89 -2.74 -25.84 18.27
C LYS A 89 -1.71 -25.10 19.10
N GLU A 90 -1.96 -23.85 19.49
CA GLU A 90 -1.06 -23.10 20.37
C GLU A 90 -1.00 -23.69 21.78
N LYS A 91 -2.15 -24.09 22.35
CA LYS A 91 -2.17 -24.81 23.63
C LYS A 91 -1.43 -26.14 23.53
N ALA A 92 -1.59 -26.88 22.44
CA ALA A 92 -0.88 -28.15 22.21
C ALA A 92 0.63 -27.94 22.05
N LYS A 93 1.08 -26.93 21.30
CA LYS A 93 2.51 -26.57 21.20
C LYS A 93 3.11 -26.19 22.55
N LYS A 94 2.35 -25.44 23.36
CA LYS A 94 2.77 -25.04 24.71
C LYS A 94 2.91 -26.24 25.67
N ILE A 95 2.11 -27.28 25.48
CA ILE A 95 2.19 -28.54 26.23
C ILE A 95 3.33 -29.44 25.72
N MET A 96 3.59 -29.42 24.41
CA MET A 96 4.63 -30.24 23.76
C MET A 96 6.05 -29.67 23.87
N GLY A 97 6.23 -28.46 24.40
CA GLY A 97 7.55 -27.93 24.79
C GLY A 97 8.51 -27.63 23.65
N GLU A 98 8.02 -27.46 22.41
CA GLU A 98 8.85 -27.03 21.28
C GLU A 98 8.98 -25.50 21.31
N HIS A 99 10.12 -25.02 21.83
CA HIS A 99 10.59 -23.64 21.72
C HIS A 99 11.23 -23.36 20.35
#